data_AF-A0A7J6XBU7-F1
#
_entry.id   AF-A0A7J6XBU7-F1
#
_cell.length_a   1.000
_cell.length_b   1.000
_cell.length_c   1.000
_cell.angle_alpha   90.00
_cell.angle_beta   90.00
_cell.angle_gamma   90.00
#
_symmetry.space_group_name_H-M   'P 1'
#
loop_
_entity.id
_entity.type
_entity.pdbx_description
1 polymer ?
#
loop_
_entity_poly.entity_id
_entity_poly.type
_entity_poly.pdbx_seq_one_letter_code
_entity_poly.pdbx_strand_id
1 'polypeptide(L)'
;STDPTDKDAWKDKGMGQLSIKCKEGVSKATKESKPTIVVRNDVGKILLNALLYPGIKTNLMKNAIAAIFHTSGDANGNDVGTNGAVVARTYLIKTKTEEDRNKLASAIQEYAPAA
;
A
#
# COMPACT_ATOMS: atom_id res chain seq x y z
N SER A 1 -23.98 -4.92 15.62
CA SER A 1 -23.14 -6.12 15.57
C SER A 1 -22.34 -6.04 14.28
N THR A 2 -21.02 -5.82 14.35
CA THR A 2 -20.13 -5.62 13.19
C THR A 2 -19.19 -6.81 13.10
N ASP A 3 -19.60 -7.81 12.32
CA ASP A 3 -18.80 -9.01 12.05
C ASP A 3 -17.72 -8.68 10.98
N PRO A 4 -16.46 -9.16 11.10
CA PRO A 4 -15.38 -8.84 10.14
C PRO A 4 -15.51 -9.50 8.77
N THR A 5 -16.64 -10.17 8.51
CA THR A 5 -16.92 -10.91 7.27
C THR A 5 -17.78 -10.14 6.28
N ASP A 6 -17.89 -8.81 6.43
CA ASP A 6 -18.57 -7.93 5.48
C ASP A 6 -17.81 -7.91 4.13
N LYS A 7 -18.02 -8.98 3.36
CA LYS A 7 -17.42 -9.25 2.05
C LYS A 7 -17.84 -8.23 1.00
N ASP A 8 -18.86 -7.42 1.28
CA ASP A 8 -19.36 -6.37 0.39
C ASP A 8 -18.63 -5.02 0.54
N ALA A 9 -17.80 -4.84 1.57
CA ALA A 9 -17.12 -3.56 1.82
C ALA A 9 -15.78 -3.38 1.06
N TRP A 10 -15.14 -4.46 0.63
CA TRP A 10 -13.78 -4.42 0.06
C TRP A 10 -13.72 -5.03 -1.35
N LYS A 11 -13.29 -4.23 -2.33
CA LYS A 11 -12.98 -4.72 -3.68
C LYS A 11 -11.65 -5.46 -3.67
N ASP A 12 -11.68 -6.75 -3.97
CA ASP A 12 -10.45 -7.53 -4.18
C ASP A 12 -9.70 -7.03 -5.42
N LYS A 13 -8.40 -6.77 -5.25
CA LYS A 13 -7.48 -6.34 -6.31
C LYS A 13 -6.54 -7.47 -6.74
N GLY A 14 -6.57 -8.63 -6.07
CA GLY A 14 -5.77 -9.81 -6.37
C GLY A 14 -4.56 -10.01 -5.44
N MET A 15 -3.84 -11.11 -5.67
CA MET A 15 -2.63 -11.48 -4.93
C MET A 15 -1.38 -11.07 -5.71
N GLY A 16 -0.32 -10.69 -4.99
CA GLY A 16 0.96 -10.37 -5.62
C GLY A 16 2.13 -10.32 -4.64
N GLN A 17 3.32 -10.15 -5.19
CA GLN A 17 4.53 -9.85 -4.45
C GLN A 17 4.57 -8.37 -4.10
N LEU A 18 4.85 -8.08 -2.83
CA LEU A 18 4.99 -6.74 -2.30
C LEU A 18 6.47 -6.38 -2.17
N SER A 19 6.81 -5.16 -2.59
CA SER A 19 8.14 -4.57 -2.38
C SER A 19 8.02 -3.11 -1.98
N ILE A 20 8.95 -2.63 -1.15
CA ILE A 20 9.17 -1.20 -0.92
C ILE A 20 10.49 -0.85 -1.59
N LYS A 21 10.46 0.14 -2.50
CA LYS A 21 11.61 0.56 -3.29
C LYS A 21 11.97 2.01 -2.96
N CYS A 22 13.26 2.29 -2.87
CA CYS A 22 13.79 3.65 -2.71
C CYS A 22 14.74 3.97 -3.87
N LYS A 23 14.96 5.26 -4.10
CA LYS A 23 16.00 5.75 -5.01
C LYS A 23 17.38 5.31 -4.52
N GLU A 24 18.15 4.70 -5.40
CA GLU A 24 19.52 4.27 -5.13
C GLU A 24 20.43 5.44 -4.77
N GLY A 25 21.38 5.22 -3.85
CA GLY A 25 22.33 6.23 -3.38
C GLY A 25 21.73 7.30 -2.47
N VAL A 26 20.45 7.19 -2.09
CA VAL A 26 19.79 8.12 -1.15
C VAL A 26 19.44 7.39 0.14
N SER A 27 19.75 8.01 1.28
CA SER A 27 19.37 7.50 2.59
C SER A 27 17.86 7.30 2.70
N LYS A 28 17.45 6.15 3.27
CA LYS A 28 16.03 5.85 3.55
C LYS A 28 15.39 6.92 4.46
N ALA A 29 14.05 6.91 4.53
CA ALA A 29 13.25 7.83 5.33
C ALA A 29 13.46 9.33 5.01
N THR A 30 13.87 9.64 3.78
CA THR A 30 14.00 11.02 3.27
C THR A 30 12.95 11.26 2.18
N LYS A 31 12.62 12.54 1.92
CA LYS A 31 11.69 12.88 0.83
C LYS A 31 12.34 12.55 -0.53
N GLU A 32 13.65 12.66 -0.60
CA GLU A 32 14.49 12.41 -1.76
C GLU A 32 14.59 10.92 -2.11
N SER A 33 14.48 10.02 -1.11
CA SER A 33 14.51 8.58 -1.35
C SER A 33 13.27 8.06 -2.07
N LYS A 34 12.20 8.88 -2.18
CA LYS A 34 10.94 8.55 -2.87
C LYS A 34 10.47 7.12 -2.60
N PRO A 35 10.31 6.74 -1.31
CA PRO A 35 9.94 5.38 -0.94
C PRO A 35 8.58 5.02 -1.56
N THR A 36 8.55 3.95 -2.34
CA THR A 36 7.38 3.53 -3.11
C THR A 36 7.01 2.11 -2.73
N ILE A 37 5.79 1.91 -2.25
CA ILE A 37 5.22 0.57 -2.05
C ILE A 37 4.59 0.09 -3.36
N VAL A 38 4.98 -1.10 -3.80
CA VAL A 38 4.54 -1.71 -5.06
C VAL A 38 4.08 -3.13 -4.81
N VAL A 39 2.89 -3.47 -5.32
CA VAL A 39 2.40 -4.85 -5.39
C VAL A 39 2.25 -5.23 -6.85
N ARG A 40 2.84 -6.37 -7.25
CA ARG A 40 2.69 -6.94 -8.60
C ARG A 40 2.26 -8.40 -8.52
N ASN A 41 1.34 -8.80 -9.38
CA ASN A 41 1.01 -10.22 -9.54
C ASN A 41 2.10 -10.96 -10.33
N ASP A 42 1.93 -12.27 -10.46
CA ASP A 42 2.81 -13.19 -11.18
C ASP A 42 2.97 -12.86 -12.68
N VAL A 43 1.94 -12.33 -13.32
CA VAL A 43 2.00 -11.85 -14.72
C VAL A 43 2.56 -10.42 -14.86
N GLY A 44 3.08 -9.83 -13.78
CA GLY A 44 3.77 -8.53 -13.78
C GLY A 44 2.85 -7.29 -13.73
N LYS A 45 1.53 -7.49 -13.63
CA LYS A 45 0.55 -6.40 -13.50
C LYS A 45 0.67 -5.74 -12.13
N ILE A 46 0.67 -4.41 -12.11
CA ILE A 46 0.70 -3.60 -10.89
C ILE A 46 -0.70 -3.59 -10.25
N LEU A 47 -0.78 -3.97 -8.98
CA LEU A 47 -2.02 -3.94 -8.18
C LEU A 47 -2.05 -2.73 -7.21
N LEU A 48 -0.87 -2.28 -6.79
CA LEU A 48 -0.66 -1.10 -5.97
C LEU A 48 0.67 -0.44 -6.38
N ASN A 49 0.66 0.88 -6.50
CA ASN A 49 1.86 1.70 -6.68
C ASN A 49 1.60 3.06 -6.02
N ALA A 50 2.21 3.29 -4.86
CA ALA A 50 2.01 4.50 -4.08
C ALA A 50 3.30 4.94 -3.38
N LEU A 51 3.49 6.25 -3.26
CA LEU A 51 4.54 6.81 -2.41
C LEU A 51 4.15 6.65 -0.94
N LEU A 52 5.11 6.26 -0.10
CA LEU A 52 5.00 6.44 1.34
C LEU A 52 5.19 7.92 1.64
N TYR A 53 4.28 8.49 2.44
CA TYR A 53 4.28 9.90 2.79
C TYR A 53 4.58 10.08 4.29
N PRO A 54 5.09 11.26 4.69
CA PRO A 54 5.36 11.52 6.10
C PRO A 54 4.13 11.35 6.99
N GLY A 55 4.29 10.64 8.10
CA GLY A 55 3.22 10.40 9.06
C GLY A 55 2.15 9.39 8.59
N ILE A 56 2.44 8.57 7.58
CA ILE A 56 1.56 7.46 7.19
C ILE A 56 1.26 6.55 8.40
N LYS A 57 -0.03 6.25 8.60
CA LYS A 57 -0.50 5.40 9.69
C LYS A 57 -0.91 4.03 9.14
N THR A 58 -0.53 2.99 9.86
CA THR A 58 -0.92 1.61 9.59
C THR A 58 -1.78 1.11 10.74
N ASN A 59 -3.00 0.66 10.45
CA ASN A 59 -3.85 -0.04 11.41
C ASN A 59 -3.62 -1.55 11.27
N LEU A 60 -3.17 -2.18 12.35
CA LEU A 60 -2.87 -3.60 12.39
C LEU A 60 -4.14 -4.38 12.72
N MET A 61 -4.44 -5.35 11.87
CA MET A 61 -5.49 -6.36 12.06
C MET A 61 -4.80 -7.72 12.00
N LYS A 62 -5.46 -8.80 12.47
CA LYS A 62 -4.89 -10.17 12.58
C LYS A 62 -3.72 -10.46 11.61
N ASN A 63 -4.04 -10.83 10.36
CA ASN A 63 -3.05 -11.06 9.30
C ASN A 63 -3.09 -9.95 8.24
N ALA A 64 -3.49 -8.73 8.59
CA ALA A 64 -3.66 -7.66 7.61
C ALA A 64 -3.26 -6.28 8.14
N ILE A 65 -2.93 -5.37 7.22
CA ILE A 65 -2.75 -3.94 7.51
C ILE A 65 -3.77 -3.15 6.70
N ALA A 66 -4.46 -2.22 7.37
CA ALA A 66 -5.19 -1.16 6.69
C ALA A 66 -4.36 0.13 6.71
N ALA A 67 -4.19 0.75 5.54
CA ALA A 67 -3.47 2.03 5.40
C ALA A 67 -4.10 2.86 4.28
N ILE A 68 -3.96 4.18 4.37
CA ILE A 68 -4.39 5.10 3.32
C ILE A 68 -3.21 5.32 2.38
N PHE A 69 -3.45 5.14 1.08
CA PHE A 69 -2.47 5.41 0.04
C PHE A 69 -3.03 6.43 -0.95
N HIS A 70 -2.16 7.34 -1.39
CA HIS A 70 -2.45 8.29 -2.45
C HIS A 70 -2.10 7.65 -3.79
N THR A 71 -3.11 7.34 -4.59
CA THR A 71 -2.96 6.63 -5.86
C THR A 71 -3.61 7.43 -7.00
N SER A 72 -2.92 7.57 -8.12
CA SER A 72 -3.54 8.04 -9.37
C SER A 72 -4.40 6.92 -9.99
N GLY A 73 -5.35 7.27 -10.87
CA GLY A 73 -6.37 6.39 -11.46
C GLY A 73 -5.93 4.97 -11.85
N ASP A 74 -6.85 4.01 -11.66
CA ASP A 74 -6.68 2.57 -11.44
C ASP A 74 -5.82 1.78 -12.46
N ALA A 75 -5.03 0.82 -11.95
CA ALA A 75 -4.48 -0.31 -12.72
C ALA A 75 -5.55 -1.34 -13.20
N ASN A 76 -6.83 -0.96 -13.12
CA ASN A 76 -7.99 -1.77 -13.49
C ASN A 76 -9.16 -0.96 -14.08
N GLY A 77 -8.86 0.13 -14.80
CA GLY A 77 -9.60 0.54 -16.00
C GLY A 77 -11.02 1.12 -15.88
N ASN A 78 -11.68 1.20 -14.71
CA ASN A 78 -13.08 1.65 -14.63
C ASN A 78 -13.38 2.75 -13.59
N ASP A 79 -12.38 3.55 -13.24
CA ASP A 79 -12.61 4.79 -12.48
C ASP A 79 -11.93 5.94 -13.22
N VAL A 80 -12.59 6.38 -14.29
CA VAL A 80 -12.18 7.55 -15.10
C VAL A 80 -12.48 8.80 -14.26
N GLY A 81 -11.61 9.05 -13.30
CA GLY A 81 -11.28 10.41 -12.91
C GLY A 81 -10.38 10.97 -14.01
N THR A 82 -10.99 11.57 -15.03
CA THR A 82 -10.32 12.40 -16.03
C THR A 82 -9.35 13.33 -15.29
N ASN A 83 -8.06 13.27 -15.64
CA ASN A 83 -6.96 14.18 -15.23
C ASN A 83 -5.95 13.70 -14.16
N GLY A 84 -5.55 12.42 -14.14
CA GLY A 84 -4.37 12.01 -13.34
C GLY A 84 -4.47 12.34 -11.84
N ALA A 85 -5.70 12.55 -11.35
CA ALA A 85 -5.96 13.01 -10.00
C ALA A 85 -5.50 11.95 -9.02
N VAL A 86 -4.66 12.36 -8.08
CA VAL A 86 -4.20 11.50 -6.98
C VAL A 86 -5.29 11.50 -5.92
N VAL A 87 -5.85 10.32 -5.66
CA VAL A 87 -6.94 10.14 -4.69
C VAL A 87 -6.44 9.34 -3.49
N ALA A 88 -6.81 9.78 -2.29
CA ALA A 88 -6.60 9.02 -1.07
C ALA A 88 -7.57 7.83 -1.03
N ARG A 89 -7.02 6.61 -0.97
CA ARG A 89 -7.80 5.37 -0.90
C ARG A 89 -7.30 4.52 0.24
N THR A 90 -8.21 3.94 1.01
CA THR A 90 -7.87 2.95 2.03
C THR A 90 -7.64 1.60 1.35
N TYR A 91 -6.51 0.96 1.62
CA TYR A 91 -6.22 -0.40 1.18
C TYR A 91 -6.10 -1.33 2.38
N LEU A 92 -6.61 -2.55 2.22
CA LEU A 92 -6.43 -3.66 3.14
C LEU A 92 -5.44 -4.66 2.52
N ILE A 93 -4.23 -4.73 3.05
CA ILE A 93 -3.20 -5.68 2.59
C ILE A 93 -3.23 -6.89 3.52
N LYS A 94 -3.62 -8.04 2.98
CA LYS A 94 -3.60 -9.33 3.69
C LYS A 94 -2.26 -10.03 3.47
N THR A 95 -1.70 -10.55 4.55
CA THR A 95 -0.48 -11.36 4.58
C THR A 95 -0.82 -12.77 5.03
N LYS A 96 0.08 -13.74 4.83
CA LYS A 96 -0.17 -15.12 5.24
C LYS A 96 -0.07 -15.30 6.76
N THR A 97 0.88 -14.61 7.38
CA THR A 97 1.21 -14.75 8.81
C THR A 97 1.16 -13.41 9.51
N GLU A 98 0.94 -13.43 10.83
CA GLU A 98 1.04 -12.22 11.65
C GLU A 98 2.48 -11.66 11.68
N GLU A 99 3.49 -12.51 11.58
CA GLU A 99 4.89 -12.10 11.50
C GLU A 99 5.16 -11.26 10.24
N ASP A 100 4.68 -11.70 9.08
CA ASP A 100 4.80 -10.95 7.83
C ASP A 100 4.05 -9.61 7.89
N ARG A 101 2.87 -9.60 8.53
CA ARG A 101 2.13 -8.36 8.80
C ARG A 101 2.96 -7.40 9.63
N ASN A 102 3.59 -7.87 10.70
CA ASN A 102 4.41 -7.03 11.57
C ASN A 102 5.66 -6.50 10.85
N LYS A 103 6.34 -7.35 10.08
CA LYS A 103 7.47 -6.95 9.22
C LYS A 103 7.07 -5.86 8.24
N LEU A 104 5.92 -6.01 7.58
CA LEU A 104 5.40 -5.01 6.65
C LEU A 104 5.10 -3.68 7.37
N ALA A 105 4.48 -3.71 8.54
CA ALA A 105 4.19 -2.52 9.31
C ALA A 105 5.46 -1.77 9.70
N SER A 106 6.46 -2.49 10.23
CA SER A 106 7.77 -1.94 10.57
C SER A 106 8.47 -1.36 9.35
N ALA A 107 8.46 -2.05 8.22
CA ALA A 107 9.06 -1.56 6.99
C ALA A 107 8.37 -0.28 6.48
N ILE A 108 7.03 -0.20 6.52
CA ILE A 108 6.33 1.03 6.14
C ILE A 108 6.78 2.21 7.00
N GLN A 109 6.91 2.03 8.32
CA GLN A 109 7.36 3.09 9.23
C GLN A 109 8.85 3.43 9.04
N GLU A 110 9.70 2.42 8.83
CA GLU A 110 11.15 2.58 8.64
C GLU A 110 11.49 3.33 7.35
N TYR A 111 10.72 3.11 6.28
CA TYR A 111 10.96 3.73 4.98
C TYR A 111 10.15 5.00 4.76
N ALA A 112 9.09 5.26 5.54
CA ALA A 112 8.33 6.50 5.43
C ALA A 112 9.23 7.71 5.69
N PRO A 113 9.12 8.79 4.89
CA PRO A 113 9.92 9.97 5.14
C PRO A 113 9.57 10.59 6.51
N ALA A 114 10.56 11.12 7.21
CA ALA A 114 10.31 11.90 8.42
C ALA A 114 9.44 13.14 8.10
N ALA A 115 8.63 13.56 9.08
CA ALA A 115 7.78 14.76 8.99
C ALA A 115 8.64 16.03 8.80
#